data_AF-A0A099ZDT5-F1
#
_entry.id   AF-A0A099ZDT5-F1
#
_cell.length_a   1.000
_cell.length_b   1.000
_cell.length_c   1.000
_cell.angle_alpha   90.00
_cell.angle_beta   90.00
_cell.angle_gamma   90.00
#
_symmetry.space_group_name_H-M   'P 1'
#
loop_
_entity.id
_entity.type
_entity.pdbx_description
1 polymer ?
#
loop_
_entity_poly.entity_id
_entity_poly.type
_entity_poly.pdbx_seq_one_letter_code
_entity_poly.pdbx_strand_id
1 'polypeptide(L)'
;QPDITPGQCWCFRGFSGQVVIKLPARIWPTAITVHHVSRADSPHGSSSSSTPKDITVSGLDEGGEATLLGTFSYDLGGEALQVSPLKNTRNQAFPYIQVSIQNNWGNTEYTCLYRVQVHG
;
A
#
# COMPACT_ATOMS: atom_id res chain seq x y z
N GLN A 1 -5.10 -11.87 2.80
CA GLN A 1 -4.94 -12.57 4.09
C GLN A 1 -5.12 -11.55 5.22
N PRO A 2 -5.81 -11.88 6.32
CA PRO A 2 -6.11 -10.92 7.38
C PRO A 2 -5.01 -10.76 8.44
N ASP A 3 -4.09 -11.72 8.54
CA ASP A 3 -3.01 -11.76 9.53
C ASP A 3 -2.02 -10.60 9.33
N ILE A 4 -1.62 -10.00 10.45
CA ILE A 4 -0.70 -8.85 10.56
C ILE A 4 0.40 -9.09 11.59
N THR A 5 0.58 -10.34 12.03
CA THR A 5 1.64 -10.70 12.99
C THR A 5 3.01 -10.32 12.44
N PRO A 6 3.95 -9.80 13.26
CA PRO A 6 5.31 -9.49 12.79
C PRO A 6 5.93 -10.62 11.97
N GLY A 7 6.39 -10.30 10.77
CA GLY A 7 6.94 -11.26 9.81
C GLY A 7 5.94 -11.84 8.80
N GLN A 8 4.62 -11.69 9.00
CA GLN A 8 3.59 -12.06 8.03
C GLN A 8 3.32 -10.92 7.04
N CYS A 9 4.35 -10.57 6.27
CA CYS A 9 4.30 -9.47 5.30
C CYS A 9 4.94 -9.87 3.98
N TRP A 10 4.57 -9.16 2.91
CA TRP A 10 5.27 -9.27 1.64
C TRP A 10 6.47 -8.34 1.65
N CYS A 11 7.67 -8.91 1.83
CA CYS A 11 8.92 -8.16 1.73
C CYS A 11 9.54 -8.29 0.34
N PHE A 12 9.97 -7.17 -0.22
CA PHE A 12 10.69 -7.11 -1.48
C PHE A 12 12.04 -6.40 -1.30
N ARG A 13 13.01 -6.74 -2.16
CA ARG A 13 14.36 -6.19 -2.10
C ARG A 13 14.37 -4.71 -2.50
N GLY A 14 15.12 -3.91 -1.75
CA GLY A 14 15.28 -2.48 -1.97
C GLY A 14 14.17 -1.63 -1.34
N PHE A 15 14.13 -0.35 -1.74
CA PHE A 15 13.22 0.66 -1.20
C PHE A 15 12.01 0.94 -2.11
N SER A 16 12.05 0.51 -3.37
CA SER A 16 10.98 0.72 -4.34
C SER A 16 10.48 -0.60 -4.92
N GLY A 17 9.18 -0.65 -5.21
CA GLY A 17 8.53 -1.87 -5.67
C GLY A 17 7.08 -1.61 -6.04
N GLN A 18 6.43 -2.58 -6.67
CA GLN A 18 5.02 -2.48 -7.03
C GLN A 18 4.30 -3.81 -6.91
N VAL A 19 3.02 -3.74 -6.58
CA VAL A 19 2.10 -4.87 -6.59
C VAL A 19 0.83 -4.48 -7.35
N VAL A 20 0.35 -5.39 -8.20
CA VAL A 20 -0.93 -5.27 -8.89
C VAL A 20 -1.91 -6.25 -8.26
N ILE A 21 -3.04 -5.73 -7.81
CA ILE A 21 -4.08 -6.47 -7.10
C ILE A 21 -5.27 -6.61 -8.03
N LYS A 22 -5.61 -7.86 -8.41
CA LYS A 22 -6.88 -8.16 -9.07
C LYS A 22 -8.00 -8.13 -8.04
N LEU A 23 -8.99 -7.27 -8.26
CA LEU A 23 -10.14 -7.14 -7.39
C LEU A 23 -11.17 -8.26 -7.68
N PRO A 24 -11.98 -8.66 -6.67
CA PRO A 24 -13.03 -9.65 -6.87
C PRO A 24 -14.17 -9.15 -7.78
N ALA A 25 -14.33 -7.84 -7.91
CA ALA A 25 -15.26 -7.17 -8.81
C ALA A 25 -14.65 -5.84 -9.28
N ARG A 26 -15.19 -5.28 -10.36
CA ARG A 26 -14.89 -3.90 -10.75
C ARG A 26 -15.55 -2.96 -9.74
N ILE A 27 -14.79 -2.01 -9.22
CA ILE A 27 -15.28 -1.03 -8.22
C ILE A 27 -14.90 0.38 -8.65
N TRP A 28 -15.59 1.39 -8.10
CA TRP A 28 -15.18 2.79 -8.19
C TRP A 28 -14.36 3.11 -6.94
N PRO A 29 -13.02 3.10 -7.00
CA PRO A 29 -12.21 3.16 -5.79
C PRO A 29 -12.41 4.49 -5.08
N THR A 30 -12.76 4.44 -3.81
CA THR A 30 -13.03 5.61 -2.95
C THR A 30 -11.92 5.83 -1.94
N ALA A 31 -11.29 4.76 -1.46
CA ALA A 31 -10.21 4.83 -0.49
C ALA A 31 -9.32 3.59 -0.57
N ILE A 32 -8.12 3.73 0.00
CA ILE A 32 -7.22 2.62 0.27
C ILE A 32 -6.84 2.62 1.75
N THR A 33 -6.66 1.44 2.32
CA THR A 33 -6.10 1.26 3.65
C THR A 33 -4.77 0.56 3.54
N VAL A 34 -3.76 1.12 4.19
CA VAL A 34 -2.48 0.45 4.43
C VAL A 34 -2.38 0.20 5.93
N HIS A 35 -2.13 -1.06 6.30
CA HIS A 35 -1.95 -1.47 7.68
C HIS A 35 -0.56 -2.06 7.83
N HIS A 36 0.21 -1.54 8.79
CA HIS A 36 1.53 -2.03 9.17
C HIS A 36 1.55 -2.39 10.65
N VAL A 37 2.47 -3.25 11.08
CA VAL A 37 2.68 -3.50 12.52
C VAL A 37 2.99 -2.21 13.26
N SER A 38 2.44 -2.06 14.48
CA SER A 38 2.70 -0.90 15.32
C SER A 38 4.18 -0.86 15.72
N ARG A 39 4.69 0.34 16.04
CA ARG A 39 6.06 0.49 16.52
C ARG A 39 6.31 -0.25 17.83
N ALA A 40 5.29 -0.36 18.69
CA ALA A 40 5.38 -1.04 19.98
C ALA A 40 5.52 -2.57 19.81
N ASP A 41 4.96 -3.12 18.73
CA ASP A 41 4.97 -4.56 18.45
C ASP A 41 6.16 -5.01 17.58
N SER A 42 7.02 -4.07 17.18
CA SER A 42 8.22 -4.36 16.38
C SER A 42 9.38 -4.81 17.27
N PRO A 43 9.94 -6.02 17.05
CA PRO A 43 11.16 -6.44 17.74
C PRO A 43 12.30 -5.45 17.45
N HIS A 44 12.91 -4.89 18.50
CA HIS A 44 14.03 -3.95 18.41
C HIS A 44 13.75 -2.59 17.75
N GLY A 45 12.49 -2.23 17.47
CA GLY A 45 12.13 -0.95 16.84
C GLY A 45 12.67 -0.77 15.41
N SER A 46 13.19 -1.84 14.80
CA SER A 46 13.83 -1.85 13.48
C SER A 46 12.86 -2.16 12.34
N SER A 47 11.65 -2.66 12.61
CA SER A 47 10.65 -2.91 11.56
C SER A 47 9.99 -1.64 11.03
N SER A 48 10.21 -0.49 11.68
CA SER A 48 9.69 0.79 11.19
C SER A 48 10.47 1.34 9.99
N SER A 49 11.76 1.02 9.83
CA SER A 49 12.56 1.54 8.71
C SER A 49 12.24 0.86 7.38
N SER A 50 11.75 -0.39 7.41
CA SER A 50 11.31 -1.15 6.23
C SER A 50 9.84 -0.88 5.86
N THR A 51 9.13 -0.06 6.63
CA THR A 51 7.77 0.35 6.32
C THR A 51 7.75 1.17 5.01
N PRO A 52 6.84 0.87 4.07
CA PRO A 52 6.62 1.70 2.89
C PRO A 52 6.34 3.14 3.31
N LYS A 53 6.96 4.12 2.64
CA LYS A 53 6.74 5.52 2.94
C LYS A 53 5.88 6.16 1.86
N ASP A 54 6.47 6.53 0.73
CA ASP A 54 5.75 7.22 -0.34
C ASP A 54 5.07 6.20 -1.26
N ILE A 55 3.74 6.27 -1.33
CA ILE A 55 2.89 5.29 -2.00
C ILE A 55 2.05 6.00 -3.07
N THR A 56 2.05 5.46 -4.28
CA THR A 56 1.19 5.84 -5.39
C THR A 56 0.17 4.74 -5.65
N VAL A 57 -1.09 5.11 -5.85
CA VAL A 57 -2.16 4.19 -6.18
C VAL A 57 -2.77 4.56 -7.52
N SER A 58 -2.85 3.57 -8.40
CA SER A 58 -3.45 3.70 -9.73
C SER A 58 -4.47 2.60 -9.98
N GLY A 59 -5.56 2.93 -10.67
CA GLY A 59 -6.49 1.94 -11.23
C GLY A 59 -6.00 1.51 -12.60
N LEU A 60 -6.00 0.21 -12.89
CA LEU A 60 -5.72 -0.30 -14.24
C LEU A 60 -6.99 -0.87 -14.87
N ASP A 61 -7.22 -0.56 -16.13
CA ASP A 61 -8.29 -1.17 -16.92
C ASP A 61 -7.89 -2.57 -17.44
N GLU A 62 -8.71 -3.16 -18.32
CA GLU A 62 -8.40 -4.48 -18.91
C GLU A 62 -7.22 -4.45 -19.88
N GLY A 63 -6.92 -3.29 -20.48
CA GLY A 63 -5.75 -3.08 -21.34
C GLY A 63 -4.48 -2.80 -20.55
N GLY A 64 -4.57 -2.61 -19.24
CA GLY A 64 -3.46 -2.23 -18.36
C GLY A 64 -3.16 -0.73 -18.38
N GLU A 65 -4.05 0.11 -18.92
CA GLU A 65 -3.87 1.57 -18.88
C GLU A 65 -4.05 2.07 -17.45
N ALA A 66 -3.02 2.75 -16.94
CA ALA A 66 -3.01 3.25 -15.57
C ALA A 66 -3.67 4.63 -15.45
N THR A 67 -4.60 4.76 -14.51
CA THR A 67 -5.17 6.03 -14.07
C THR A 67 -4.72 6.32 -12.64
N LEU A 68 -4.04 7.45 -12.41
CA LEU A 68 -3.66 7.87 -11.07
C LEU A 68 -4.90 8.15 -10.21
N LEU A 69 -4.99 7.49 -9.05
CA LEU A 69 -6.06 7.66 -8.08
C LEU A 69 -5.60 8.43 -6.85
N GLY A 70 -4.32 8.37 -6.49
CA GLY A 70 -3.78 9.15 -5.39
C GLY A 70 -2.33 8.87 -5.06
N THR A 71 -1.75 9.76 -4.26
CA THR A 71 -0.40 9.65 -3.70
C THR A 71 -0.45 10.05 -2.23
N PHE A 72 0.18 9.28 -1.35
CA PHE A 72 0.22 9.54 0.08
C PHE A 72 1.51 8.99 0.69
N SER A 73 1.86 9.49 1.85
CA SER A 73 2.98 8.99 2.65
C SER A 73 2.42 8.30 3.89
N TYR A 74 2.82 7.05 4.13
CA TYR A 74 2.46 6.35 5.37
C TYR A 74 3.20 6.98 6.55
N ASP A 75 2.48 7.42 7.58
CA ASP A 75 3.04 8.12 8.73
C ASP A 75 3.45 7.16 9.86
N LEU A 76 4.74 7.06 10.19
CA LEU A 76 5.20 6.25 11.32
C LEU A 76 4.74 6.77 12.70
N GLY A 77 4.40 8.05 12.80
CA GLY A 77 3.88 8.66 14.03
C GLY A 77 2.38 8.50 14.22
N GLY A 78 1.67 8.07 13.17
CA GLY A 78 0.23 7.88 13.18
C GLY A 78 -0.20 6.48 13.62
N GLU A 79 -1.49 6.20 13.42
CA GLU A 79 -2.08 4.89 13.66
C GLU A 79 -1.47 3.81 12.75
N ALA A 80 -1.45 2.57 13.24
CA ALA A 80 -0.99 1.40 12.48
C ALA A 80 -1.82 1.14 11.22
N LEU A 81 -3.11 1.47 11.27
CA LEU A 81 -4.05 1.39 10.16
C LEU A 81 -4.33 2.80 9.63
N GLN A 82 -3.91 3.08 8.41
CA GLN A 82 -4.08 4.39 7.78
C GLN A 82 -4.96 4.29 6.54
N VAL A 83 -6.00 5.12 6.51
CA VAL A 83 -6.93 5.22 5.39
C VAL A 83 -6.63 6.49 4.61
N SER A 84 -6.44 6.35 3.30
CA SER A 84 -6.21 7.48 2.39
C SER A 84 -7.33 7.54 1.35
N PRO A 85 -7.97 8.71 1.17
CA PRO A 85 -9.00 8.89 0.15
C PRO A 85 -8.37 8.85 -1.25
N LEU A 86 -9.10 8.27 -2.19
CA LEU A 86 -8.73 8.20 -3.61
C LEU A 86 -9.59 9.18 -4.43
N LYS A 87 -9.00 9.74 -5.49
CA LYS A 87 -9.66 10.65 -6.43
C LYS A 87 -9.77 9.99 -7.80
N ASN A 88 -10.95 9.46 -8.09
CA ASN A 88 -11.27 8.86 -9.38
C ASN A 88 -11.80 9.91 -10.36
N THR A 89 -10.90 10.74 -10.91
CA THR A 89 -11.28 11.85 -11.81
C THR A 89 -11.88 11.38 -13.13
N ARG A 90 -11.63 10.14 -13.54
CA ARG A 90 -12.21 9.53 -14.75
C ARG A 90 -13.60 8.94 -14.53
N ASN A 91 -14.13 8.93 -13.29
CA ASN A 91 -15.41 8.31 -12.94
C ASN A 91 -15.55 6.86 -13.44
N GLN A 92 -14.44 6.10 -13.42
CA GLN A 92 -14.34 4.78 -14.04
C GLN A 92 -14.24 3.66 -12.98
N ALA A 93 -14.87 2.50 -13.23
CA ALA A 93 -14.65 1.32 -12.41
C ALA A 93 -13.40 0.53 -12.87
N PHE A 94 -12.58 0.08 -11.93
CA PHE A 94 -11.33 -0.63 -12.21
C PHE A 94 -11.37 -2.09 -11.73
N PRO A 95 -10.94 -3.06 -12.57
CA PRO A 95 -10.74 -4.45 -12.15
C PRO A 95 -9.41 -4.70 -11.41
N TYR A 96 -8.44 -3.79 -11.56
CA TYR A 96 -7.12 -3.91 -10.94
C TYR A 96 -6.72 -2.62 -10.24
N ILE A 97 -5.97 -2.76 -9.15
CA ILE A 97 -5.32 -1.66 -8.45
C ILE A 97 -3.83 -1.91 -8.40
N GLN A 98 -3.05 -0.96 -8.91
CA GLN A 98 -1.61 -0.93 -8.76
C GLN A 98 -1.24 -0.08 -7.55
N VAL A 99 -0.45 -0.65 -6.65
CA VAL A 99 0.18 0.05 -5.54
C VAL A 99 1.67 0.09 -5.80
N SER A 100 2.21 1.28 -5.98
CA SER A 100 3.63 1.53 -6.22
C SER A 100 4.26 2.20 -5.01
N ILE A 101 5.28 1.56 -4.44
CA ILE A 101 6.08 2.07 -3.34
C ILE A 101 7.32 2.74 -3.94
N GLN A 102 7.54 4.01 -3.62
CA GLN A 102 8.66 4.80 -4.15
C GLN A 102 9.89 4.72 -3.24
N ASN A 103 9.69 4.66 -1.93
CA ASN A 103 10.72 4.54 -0.92
C ASN A 103 10.16 3.94 0.38
N ASN A 104 11.05 3.71 1.34
CA ASN A 104 10.71 3.30 2.70
C ASN A 104 11.32 4.28 3.72
N TRP A 105 11.17 3.98 5.00
CA TRP A 105 11.67 4.81 6.10
C TRP A 105 13.15 4.57 6.46
N GLY A 106 13.97 4.12 5.50
CA GLY A 106 15.43 4.11 5.60
C GLY A 106 16.09 2.73 5.64
N ASN A 107 15.33 1.65 5.45
CA ASN A 107 15.92 0.32 5.30
C ASN A 107 16.55 0.19 3.89
N THR A 108 17.86 -0.09 3.85
CA THR A 108 18.62 -0.15 2.59
C THR A 108 18.51 -1.48 1.86
N GLU A 109 18.01 -2.53 2.51
CA GLU A 109 18.01 -3.89 1.98
C GLU A 109 16.63 -4.32 1.46
N TYR A 110 15.56 -3.93 2.16
CA TYR A 110 14.21 -4.38 1.85
C TYR A 110 13.11 -3.44 2.35
N THR A 111 11.91 -3.64 1.82
CA THR A 111 10.68 -2.98 2.25
C THR A 111 9.61 -4.04 2.48
N CYS A 112 8.81 -3.91 3.54
CA CYS A 112 7.81 -4.91 3.93
C CYS A 112 6.40 -4.31 3.93
N LEU A 113 5.56 -4.80 3.02
CA LEU A 113 4.16 -4.42 2.92
C LEU A 113 3.30 -5.49 3.62
N TYR A 114 2.64 -5.11 4.71
CA TYR A 114 1.80 -6.02 5.50
C TYR A 114 0.45 -6.22 4.82
N ARG A 115 -0.43 -5.22 4.89
CA ARG A 115 -1.78 -5.36 4.36
C ARG A 115 -2.24 -4.10 3.64
N VAL A 116 -2.84 -4.33 2.48
CA VAL A 116 -3.53 -3.32 1.68
C VAL A 116 -4.99 -3.74 1.53
N GLN A 117 -5.91 -2.79 1.69
CA GLN A 117 -7.33 -2.97 1.39
C GLN A 117 -7.79 -1.85 0.47
N VAL A 118 -8.65 -2.17 -0.48
CA VAL A 118 -9.24 -1.21 -1.41
C VAL A 118 -10.74 -1.16 -1.13
N HIS A 119 -11.30 0.06 -1.13
CA HIS A 119 -12.71 0.31 -0.85
C HIS A 119 -13.37 1.00 -2.04
N GLY A 120 -14.63 0.66 -2.34
CA GLY A 120 -15.41 1.23 -3.44
C GLY A 120 -16.50 0.30 -3.95
#